data_AF-A0A942PSF5-F1
#
_entry.id   AF-A0A942PSF5-F1
#
_cell.length_a   1.000
_cell.length_b   1.000
_cell.length_c   1.000
_cell.angle_alpha   90.00
_cell.angle_beta   90.00
_cell.angle_gamma   90.00
#
_symmetry.space_group_name_H-M   'P 1'
#
loop_
_entity.id
_entity.type
_entity.pdbx_description
1 polymer ?
#
loop_
_entity_poly.entity_id
_entity_poly.type
_entity_poly.pdbx_seq_one_letter_code
_entity_poly.pdbx_strand_id
1 'polypeptide(L)'
;MQLNISLIKNNFLEIYSTLDQGEALEKCLVGSLWGNRIYNTQSGWGKIWRVVYFFAGKRLRDRQLQRAFIKTQQIFDQHVKMIEESAGHYSHYIMQKSLKAPINDNAYLKCRQLLTKWFDATDPFLKQVYNKNPRLQNFFRKQLSPPEEGVSSVFNCKELYLHIKTLQSILDVEELFQGPLPYSIFYKLSHGQEIGEEEKEQLYKWADFLNENKNKMAVRSFHRFLKSLVEEFGRNQASKPSLVKLEMSLVEHRCNFFSQEDPLHLAWRSQLKPGDTIFINGKPFVLGDRIGEKLQGFDRTIHFAIQGDTQKIVTIPVNEAILGIRKSLEADQGYVLKMPTIFEIDATGACAIVERLTTPLNLDWKSQREQFSKEDEDQVGPLATLILWLVKQQISPAYLSPRHLMFNEQGELKTLKLILKTNSFDFNTLQAFVLECAAGNLRVFQHLMEASDLHSHAYARFYEIIVRNTLKENPQPIERLANQYSIVDSLIMERAAKLAQEVRQLRLECMDKIRQASKKNEADLSKLVAREILSQYTRSSAAGVIWPSLAPLIQENVMREAMTARVGHKTNNVQRTLSFN
;
A
#
# COMPACT_ATOMS: atom_id res chain seq x y z
N MET A 1 -2.90 49.52 13.31
CA MET A 1 -1.91 49.00 14.28
C MET A 1 -0.83 48.27 13.48
N GLN A 2 0.34 48.89 13.27
CA GLN A 2 1.47 48.19 12.63
C GLN A 2 2.00 47.17 13.64
N LEU A 3 1.70 45.90 13.39
CA LEU A 3 2.08 44.79 14.25
C LEU A 3 3.60 44.65 14.28
N ASN A 4 4.23 44.81 15.45
CA ASN A 4 5.68 44.61 15.68
C ASN A 4 6.10 43.13 15.65
N ILE A 5 5.44 42.32 14.81
CA ILE A 5 5.74 40.89 14.62
C ILE A 5 7.19 40.67 14.16
N SER A 6 7.75 41.63 13.40
CA SER A 6 9.14 41.61 12.95
C SER A 6 10.12 41.69 14.12
N LEU A 7 9.77 42.40 15.21
CA LEU A 7 10.60 42.47 16.40
C LEU A 7 10.62 41.12 17.13
N ILE A 8 9.45 40.47 17.27
CA ILE A 8 9.35 39.10 17.82
C ILE A 8 10.22 38.15 17.01
N LYS A 9 10.00 38.12 15.68
CA LYS A 9 10.75 37.26 14.75
C LYS A 9 12.26 37.44 14.92
N ASN A 10 12.74 38.68 14.85
CA ASN A 10 14.17 38.98 14.94
C ASN A 10 14.76 38.55 16.29
N ASN A 11 14.07 38.86 17.39
CA ASN A 11 14.56 38.53 18.72
C ASN A 11 14.57 37.01 18.97
N PHE A 12 13.51 36.30 18.55
CA PHE A 12 13.43 34.85 18.66
C PHE A 12 14.44 34.12 17.77
N LEU A 13 14.71 34.61 16.56
CA LEU A 13 15.76 34.06 15.70
C LEU A 13 17.14 34.20 16.31
N GLU A 14 17.46 35.35 16.90
CA GLU A 14 18.75 35.57 17.56
C GLU A 14 18.93 34.62 18.75
N ILE A 15 17.90 34.45 19.58
CA ILE A 15 17.91 33.47 20.69
C ILE A 15 18.05 32.04 20.15
N TYR A 16 17.27 31.68 19.12
CA TYR A 16 17.33 30.35 18.51
C TYR A 16 18.74 30.04 17.97
N SER A 17 19.37 31.00 17.28
CA SER A 17 20.72 30.85 16.70
C SER A 17 21.81 30.58 17.74
N THR A 18 21.59 30.96 19.01
CA THR A 18 22.55 30.74 20.10
C THR A 18 22.45 29.36 20.73
N LEU A 19 21.41 28.56 20.44
CA LEU A 19 21.22 27.26 21.09
C LEU A 19 22.31 26.24 20.74
N ASP A 20 22.85 26.34 19.53
CA ASP A 20 23.86 25.42 19.00
C ASP A 20 25.30 25.76 19.44
N GLN A 21 25.51 26.91 20.10
CA GLN A 21 26.84 27.47 20.38
C GLN A 21 27.54 26.88 21.62
N GLY A 22 26.95 25.91 22.33
CA GLY A 22 27.56 25.21 23.46
C GLY A 22 27.72 26.02 24.76
N GLU A 23 27.80 27.35 24.68
CA GLU A 23 27.95 28.28 25.81
C GLU A 23 26.61 28.61 26.51
N ALA A 24 26.70 29.23 27.69
CA ALA A 24 25.53 29.74 28.39
C ALA A 24 24.90 30.91 27.60
N LEU A 25 23.59 30.81 27.29
CA LEU A 25 22.80 31.79 26.54
C LEU A 25 23.03 33.25 26.96
N GLU A 26 23.15 33.51 28.27
CA GLU A 26 23.40 34.83 28.86
C GLU A 26 24.73 35.45 28.41
N LYS A 27 25.73 34.64 28.05
CA LYS A 27 27.03 35.13 27.55
C LYS A 27 26.97 35.42 26.07
N CYS A 28 26.12 34.73 25.33
CA CYS A 28 26.00 34.88 23.88
C CYS A 28 25.05 36.00 23.45
N LEU A 29 24.22 36.55 24.34
CA LEU A 29 23.19 37.54 23.97
C LEU A 29 23.45 38.95 24.53
N VAL A 30 23.06 39.98 23.79
CA VAL A 30 23.07 41.39 24.21
C VAL A 30 21.82 42.13 23.72
N GLY A 31 21.30 43.04 24.54
CA GLY A 31 20.21 43.93 24.15
C GLY A 31 20.74 45.20 23.47
N SER A 32 19.98 45.80 22.55
CA SER A 32 20.29 47.14 22.03
C SER A 32 20.35 48.16 23.17
N LEU A 33 21.05 49.29 22.98
CA LEU A 33 21.07 50.38 23.99
C LEU A 33 19.67 50.88 24.37
N TRP A 34 18.73 50.80 23.43
CA TRP A 34 17.33 51.17 23.63
C TRP A 34 16.48 50.07 24.27
N GLY A 35 17.06 48.89 24.57
CA GLY A 35 16.39 47.80 25.28
C GLY A 35 15.23 47.17 24.50
N ASN A 36 15.28 47.17 23.17
CA ASN A 36 14.17 46.68 22.33
C ASN A 36 14.51 45.42 21.54
N ARG A 37 15.78 45.28 21.12
CA ARG A 37 16.21 44.22 20.20
C ARG A 37 17.29 43.38 20.86
N ILE A 38 17.26 42.07 20.61
CA ILE A 38 18.23 41.10 21.11
C ILE A 38 19.16 40.76 19.96
N TYR A 39 20.45 40.59 20.25
CA TYR A 39 21.46 40.19 19.28
C TYR A 39 22.37 39.13 19.85
N ASN A 40 22.81 38.22 18.99
CA ASN A 40 23.87 37.27 19.26
C ASN A 40 25.24 37.97 19.17
N THR A 41 25.96 38.01 20.28
CA THR A 41 27.29 38.63 20.42
C THR A 41 28.36 38.05 19.49
N GLN A 42 28.12 36.88 18.89
CA GLN A 42 29.03 36.23 17.96
C GLN A 42 28.73 36.55 16.49
N SER A 43 27.63 37.25 16.17
CA SER A 43 27.23 37.55 14.80
C SER A 43 26.72 38.99 14.60
N GLY A 44 26.80 39.49 13.36
CA GLY A 44 26.23 40.76 12.92
C GLY A 44 26.45 41.94 13.88
N TRP A 45 25.37 42.67 14.16
CA TRP A 45 25.34 43.82 15.07
C TRP A 45 25.63 43.45 16.53
N GLY A 46 25.47 42.19 16.93
CA GLY A 46 25.77 41.76 18.29
C GLY A 46 27.27 41.85 18.62
N LYS A 47 28.16 41.67 17.62
CA LYS A 47 29.61 41.93 17.79
C LYS A 47 29.88 43.38 18.18
N ILE A 48 29.18 44.32 17.55
CA ILE A 48 29.31 45.76 17.81
C ILE A 48 28.81 46.07 19.23
N TRP A 49 27.62 45.56 19.58
CA TRP A 49 27.07 45.74 20.93
C TRP A 49 27.94 45.14 22.02
N ARG A 50 28.59 43.99 21.76
CA ARG A 50 29.56 43.39 22.70
C ARG A 50 30.70 44.36 23.02
N VAL A 51 31.25 45.05 22.02
CA VAL A 51 32.31 46.07 22.22
C VAL A 51 31.76 47.27 22.99
N VAL A 52 30.57 47.77 22.64
CA VAL A 52 29.95 48.89 23.36
C VAL A 52 29.78 48.56 24.85
N TYR A 53 29.28 47.37 25.18
CA TYR A 53 29.10 46.95 26.57
C TYR A 53 30.40 46.54 27.28
N PHE A 54 31.47 46.27 26.55
CA PHE A 54 32.80 46.13 27.15
C PHE A 54 33.23 47.44 27.83
N PHE A 55 32.97 48.58 27.18
CA PHE A 55 33.23 49.90 27.76
C PHE A 55 32.14 50.37 28.74
N ALA A 56 30.87 50.12 28.45
CA ALA A 56 29.75 50.59 29.28
C ALA A 56 29.48 49.74 30.54
N GLY A 57 30.10 48.56 30.64
CA GLY A 57 30.04 47.70 31.81
C GLY A 57 28.91 46.66 31.81
N LYS A 58 29.17 45.54 32.49
CA LYS A 58 28.29 44.36 32.55
C LYS A 58 26.90 44.65 33.11
N ARG A 59 26.78 45.52 34.12
CA ARG A 59 25.47 45.86 34.72
C ARG A 59 24.51 46.51 33.71
N LEU A 60 25.02 47.40 32.85
CA LEU A 60 24.20 48.04 31.82
C LEU A 60 23.77 47.02 30.76
N ARG A 61 24.70 46.16 30.33
CA ARG A 61 24.44 45.06 29.40
C ARG A 61 23.29 44.17 29.86
N ASP A 62 23.39 43.65 31.08
CA ASP A 62 22.43 42.71 31.64
C ASP A 62 21.05 43.39 31.80
N ARG A 63 21.03 44.66 32.24
CA ARG A 63 19.79 45.46 32.34
C ARG A 63 19.12 45.69 30.99
N GLN A 64 19.87 45.99 29.94
CA GLN A 64 19.31 46.23 28.61
C GLN A 64 18.86 44.94 27.93
N LEU A 65 19.57 43.83 28.16
CA LEU A 65 19.14 42.51 27.73
C LEU A 65 17.81 42.15 28.38
N GLN A 66 17.69 42.30 29.71
CA GLN A 66 16.46 42.03 30.45
C GLN A 66 15.30 42.91 29.95
N ARG A 67 15.53 44.21 29.70
CA ARG A 67 14.52 45.10 29.09
C ARG A 67 14.05 44.62 27.72
N ALA A 68 14.98 44.19 26.87
CA ALA A 68 14.63 43.66 25.55
C ALA A 68 13.79 42.38 25.64
N PHE A 69 14.09 41.50 26.60
CA PHE A 69 13.27 40.32 26.87
C PHE A 69 11.88 40.66 27.35
N ILE A 70 11.75 41.51 28.37
CA ILE A 70 10.45 41.94 28.91
C ILE A 70 9.61 42.57 27.79
N LYS A 71 10.22 43.44 26.97
CA LYS A 71 9.51 44.06 25.85
C LYS A 71 9.07 43.04 24.80
N THR A 72 9.92 42.07 24.47
CA THR A 72 9.57 40.98 23.53
C THR A 72 8.41 40.16 24.06
N GLN A 73 8.43 39.82 25.35
CA GLN A 73 7.36 39.09 26.03
C GLN A 73 6.06 39.89 26.01
N GLN A 74 6.08 41.17 26.38
CA GLN A 74 4.89 42.03 26.34
C GLN A 74 4.25 42.12 24.95
N ILE A 75 5.08 42.26 23.90
CA ILE A 75 4.57 42.29 22.52
C ILE A 75 4.01 40.91 22.14
N PHE A 76 4.68 39.83 22.54
CA PHE A 76 4.18 38.47 22.33
C PHE A 76 2.80 38.28 22.98
N ASP A 77 2.64 38.65 24.24
CA ASP A 77 1.39 38.48 25.00
C ASP A 77 0.24 39.31 24.40
N GLN A 78 0.52 40.51 23.90
CA GLN A 78 -0.45 41.32 23.15
C GLN A 78 -0.89 40.63 21.86
N HIS A 79 0.05 39.99 21.16
CA HIS A 79 -0.24 39.25 19.93
C HIS A 79 -1.04 37.97 20.19
N VAL A 80 -0.80 37.28 21.31
CA VAL A 80 -1.49 36.01 21.63
C VAL A 80 -3.00 36.16 21.57
N LYS A 81 -3.59 37.18 22.20
CA LYS A 81 -5.04 37.41 22.19
C LYS A 81 -5.61 37.62 20.80
N MET A 82 -4.96 38.50 20.02
CA MET A 82 -5.37 38.78 18.63
C MET A 82 -5.28 37.54 17.75
N ILE A 83 -4.27 36.70 17.98
CA ILE A 83 -4.05 35.47 17.22
C ILE A 83 -5.04 34.39 17.61
N GLU A 84 -5.39 34.28 18.90
CA GLU A 84 -6.45 33.39 19.38
C GLU A 84 -7.80 33.73 18.73
N GLU A 85 -8.18 35.02 18.69
CA GLU A 85 -9.38 35.48 17.98
C GLU A 85 -9.31 35.17 16.47
N SER A 86 -8.15 35.41 15.83
CA SER A 86 -7.95 35.14 14.40
C SER A 86 -8.03 33.64 14.08
N ALA A 87 -7.51 32.79 14.97
CA ALA A 87 -7.57 31.34 14.84
C ALA A 87 -9.01 30.84 14.99
N GLY A 88 -9.77 31.40 15.94
CA GLY A 88 -11.20 31.14 16.09
C GLY A 88 -12.01 31.52 14.84
N HIS A 89 -11.78 32.73 14.30
CA HIS A 89 -12.44 33.18 13.07
C HIS A 89 -12.10 32.31 11.85
N TYR A 90 -10.85 31.88 11.70
CA TYR A 90 -10.46 31.01 10.60
C TYR A 90 -10.98 29.57 10.77
N SER A 91 -11.06 29.06 11.99
CA SER A 91 -11.73 27.77 12.25
C SER A 91 -13.22 27.84 11.88
N HIS A 92 -13.88 28.95 12.23
CA HIS A 92 -15.28 29.20 11.87
C HIS A 92 -15.47 29.31 10.35
N TYR A 93 -14.53 29.94 9.64
CA TYR A 93 -14.51 30.00 8.18
C TYR A 93 -14.54 28.63 7.52
N ILE A 94 -13.61 27.75 7.92
CA ILE A 94 -13.48 26.39 7.39
C ILE A 94 -14.82 25.68 7.54
N MET A 95 -15.44 25.78 8.73
CA MET A 95 -16.72 25.16 9.01
C MET A 95 -17.87 25.74 8.17
N GLN A 96 -17.97 27.06 8.06
CA GLN A 96 -19.01 27.67 7.25
C GLN A 96 -18.86 27.31 5.76
N LYS A 97 -17.63 27.32 5.21
CA LYS A 97 -17.36 26.90 3.82
C LYS A 97 -17.68 25.41 3.61
N SER A 98 -17.38 24.58 4.59
CA SER A 98 -17.71 23.14 4.57
C SER A 98 -19.21 22.90 4.48
N LEU A 99 -20.02 23.74 5.14
CA LEU A 99 -21.48 23.67 5.14
C LEU A 99 -22.14 24.50 4.02
N LYS A 100 -21.36 25.06 3.08
CA LYS A 100 -21.82 25.97 2.00
C LYS A 100 -22.63 27.17 2.51
N ALA A 101 -22.36 27.65 3.72
CA ALA A 101 -22.99 28.86 4.24
C ALA A 101 -22.48 30.12 3.51
N PRO A 102 -23.29 31.19 3.41
CA PRO A 102 -22.87 32.46 2.82
C PRO A 102 -21.82 33.15 3.70
N ILE A 103 -20.72 33.60 3.10
CA ILE A 103 -19.51 34.05 3.80
C ILE A 103 -18.86 35.23 3.07
N ASN A 104 -18.28 36.17 3.83
CA ASN A 104 -17.50 37.28 3.29
C ASN A 104 -15.99 36.98 3.22
N ASP A 105 -15.51 36.46 2.09
CA ASP A 105 -14.11 36.02 1.88
C ASP A 105 -13.02 37.06 2.26
N ASN A 106 -13.33 38.37 2.20
CA ASN A 106 -12.36 39.44 2.52
C ASN A 106 -11.95 39.49 4.00
N ALA A 107 -12.84 39.17 4.92
CA ALA A 107 -12.52 39.17 6.35
C ALA A 107 -11.49 38.09 6.72
N TYR A 108 -11.45 37.01 5.93
CA TYR A 108 -10.60 35.84 6.17
C TYR A 108 -9.19 36.00 5.62
N LEU A 109 -9.02 36.75 4.52
CA LEU A 109 -7.70 37.08 3.98
C LEU A 109 -6.80 37.74 5.04
N LYS A 110 -7.38 38.60 5.88
CA LYS A 110 -6.66 39.22 7.00
C LYS A 110 -6.26 38.21 8.07
N CYS A 111 -7.18 37.30 8.44
CA CYS A 111 -6.89 36.25 9.43
C CYS A 111 -5.76 35.33 8.93
N ARG A 112 -5.84 34.87 7.68
CA ARG A 112 -4.81 34.07 7.01
C ARG A 112 -3.43 34.73 7.09
N GLN A 113 -3.32 36.00 6.68
CA GLN A 113 -2.05 36.72 6.73
C GLN A 113 -1.49 36.87 8.16
N LEU A 114 -2.36 37.07 9.16
CA LEU A 114 -1.94 37.21 10.55
C LEU A 114 -1.43 35.90 11.13
N LEU A 115 -2.16 34.80 10.90
CA LEU A 115 -1.79 33.47 11.36
C LEU A 115 -0.44 33.03 10.78
N THR A 116 -0.27 33.14 9.46
CA THR A 116 1.00 32.78 8.80
C THR A 116 2.16 33.63 9.26
N LYS A 117 2.01 34.98 9.31
CA LYS A 117 3.09 35.86 9.79
C LYS A 117 3.48 35.57 11.23
N TRP A 118 2.52 35.21 12.09
CA TRP A 118 2.80 34.87 13.48
C TRP A 118 3.47 33.50 13.58
N PHE A 119 3.01 32.50 12.84
CA PHE A 119 3.62 31.18 12.82
C PHE A 119 5.07 31.25 12.32
N ASP A 120 5.32 31.92 11.19
CA ASP A 120 6.68 32.14 10.65
C ASP A 120 7.61 32.87 11.61
N ALA A 121 7.06 33.77 12.42
CA ALA A 121 7.82 34.55 13.40
C ALA A 121 8.16 33.75 14.66
N THR A 122 7.39 32.71 14.98
CA THR A 122 7.42 32.08 16.31
C THR A 122 7.73 30.59 16.29
N ASP A 123 7.38 29.85 15.23
CA ASP A 123 7.51 28.38 15.17
C ASP A 123 8.93 27.87 15.44
N PRO A 124 10.01 28.39 14.81
CA PRO A 124 11.37 27.88 15.06
C PRO A 124 11.75 27.91 16.55
N PHE A 125 11.29 28.95 17.25
CA PHE A 125 11.58 29.15 18.66
C PHE A 125 10.61 28.38 19.57
N LEU A 126 9.29 28.50 19.37
CA LEU A 126 8.27 27.82 20.20
C LEU A 126 8.39 26.30 20.11
N LYS A 127 8.76 25.76 18.95
CA LYS A 127 9.05 24.33 18.78
C LYS A 127 10.14 23.86 19.75
N GLN A 128 11.19 24.64 19.95
CA GLN A 128 12.26 24.31 20.90
C GLN A 128 11.83 24.45 22.37
N VAL A 129 11.01 25.47 22.66
CA VAL A 129 10.43 25.68 24.00
C VAL A 129 9.60 24.47 24.41
N TYR A 130 8.70 24.00 23.52
CA TYR A 130 7.79 22.90 23.81
C TYR A 130 8.42 21.51 23.70
N ASN A 131 9.56 21.39 23.03
CA ASN A 131 10.44 20.22 23.11
C ASN A 131 11.24 20.16 24.43
N LYS A 132 10.94 21.03 25.40
CA LYS A 132 11.56 21.09 26.73
C LYS A 132 13.09 21.27 26.69
N ASN A 133 13.60 22.09 25.77
CA ASN A 133 15.03 22.39 25.73
C ASN A 133 15.50 22.97 27.09
N PRO A 134 16.38 22.27 27.84
CA PRO A 134 16.71 22.65 29.22
C PRO A 134 17.47 23.98 29.30
N ARG A 135 18.22 24.35 28.25
CA ARG A 135 18.95 25.63 28.20
C ARG A 135 17.98 26.80 28.10
N LEU A 136 16.97 26.71 27.23
CA LEU A 136 15.93 27.74 27.11
C LEU A 136 15.13 27.86 28.40
N GLN A 137 14.70 26.75 28.98
CA GLN A 137 13.92 26.73 30.22
C GLN A 137 14.67 27.41 31.37
N ASN A 138 15.94 27.05 31.58
CA ASN A 138 16.77 27.65 32.62
C ASN A 138 17.05 29.14 32.37
N PHE A 139 17.30 29.51 31.13
CA PHE A 139 17.58 30.89 30.75
C PHE A 139 16.37 31.81 30.99
N PHE A 140 15.19 31.40 30.53
CA PHE A 140 13.98 32.21 30.69
C PHE A 140 13.51 32.27 32.14
N ARG A 141 13.63 31.18 32.93
CA ARG A 141 13.35 31.22 34.38
C ARG A 141 14.21 32.23 35.15
N LYS A 142 15.41 32.53 34.65
CA LYS A 142 16.30 33.54 35.25
C LYS A 142 15.99 34.97 34.79
N GLN A 143 15.51 35.13 33.55
CA GLN A 143 15.30 36.45 32.93
C GLN A 143 13.88 36.99 33.09
N LEU A 144 12.89 36.10 33.18
CA LEU A 144 11.49 36.41 33.43
C LEU A 144 11.13 35.89 34.82
N SER A 145 10.47 36.72 35.63
CA SER A 145 9.75 36.21 36.80
C SER A 145 8.77 35.13 36.33
N PRO A 146 8.57 34.03 37.08
CA PRO A 146 7.56 33.04 36.71
C PRO A 146 6.23 33.77 36.51
N PRO A 147 5.58 33.61 35.35
CA PRO A 147 4.30 34.26 35.10
C PRO A 147 3.30 33.82 36.18
N GLU A 148 2.50 34.74 36.67
CA GLU A 148 1.34 34.42 37.52
C GLU A 148 0.47 33.40 36.78
N GLU A 149 -0.10 32.43 37.51
CA GLU A 149 -1.04 31.46 36.93
C GLU A 149 -2.16 32.21 36.19
N GLY A 150 -2.38 31.87 34.92
CA GLY A 150 -3.39 32.50 34.07
C GLY A 150 -2.88 33.61 33.12
N VAL A 151 -1.62 34.04 33.21
CA VAL A 151 -1.05 35.01 32.26
C VAL A 151 -0.51 34.27 31.02
N SER A 152 -1.03 34.63 29.84
CA SER A 152 -0.52 34.17 28.55
C SER A 152 0.98 34.47 28.45
N SER A 153 1.80 33.45 28.18
CA SER A 153 3.24 33.62 28.02
C SER A 153 3.78 32.63 26.99
N VAL A 154 5.04 32.80 26.60
CA VAL A 154 5.77 31.88 25.70
C VAL A 154 5.76 30.43 26.21
N PHE A 155 5.59 30.21 27.52
CA PHE A 155 5.55 28.90 28.15
C PHE A 155 4.14 28.32 28.30
N ASN A 156 3.12 29.18 28.29
CA ASN A 156 1.74 28.82 28.63
C ASN A 156 0.79 28.84 27.41
N CYS A 157 1.29 29.05 26.19
CA CYS A 157 0.47 29.10 24.97
C CYS A 157 0.55 27.82 24.12
N LYS A 158 0.85 26.66 24.72
CA LYS A 158 1.08 25.41 23.99
C LYS A 158 -0.12 25.00 23.14
N GLU A 159 -1.32 25.10 23.70
CA GLU A 159 -2.56 24.71 23.01
C GLU A 159 -2.82 25.60 21.80
N LEU A 160 -2.67 26.93 21.96
CA LEU A 160 -2.79 27.88 20.85
C LEU A 160 -1.73 27.62 19.78
N TYR A 161 -0.47 27.39 20.16
CA TYR A 161 0.60 27.07 19.21
C TYR A 161 0.29 25.79 18.42
N LEU A 162 -0.18 24.73 19.09
CA LEU A 162 -0.58 23.49 18.43
C LEU A 162 -1.76 23.71 17.47
N HIS A 163 -2.75 24.51 17.88
CA HIS A 163 -3.88 24.84 17.03
C HIS A 163 -3.46 25.65 15.80
N ILE A 164 -2.61 26.66 15.96
CA ILE A 164 -2.10 27.44 14.81
C ILE A 164 -1.27 26.56 13.89
N LYS A 165 -0.50 25.62 14.41
CA LYS A 165 0.25 24.65 13.60
C LYS A 165 -0.69 23.77 12.76
N THR A 166 -1.84 23.36 13.33
CA THR A 166 -2.92 22.67 12.60
C THR A 166 -3.46 23.57 11.48
N LEU A 167 -3.84 24.81 11.80
CA LEU A 167 -4.35 25.76 10.79
C LEU A 167 -3.32 26.11 9.71
N GLN A 168 -2.05 26.25 10.06
CA GLN A 168 -0.99 26.56 9.11
C GLN A 168 -0.81 25.44 8.09
N SER A 169 -0.97 24.17 8.50
CA SER A 169 -0.91 23.04 7.57
C SER A 169 -2.02 23.11 6.51
N ILE A 170 -3.16 23.73 6.82
CA ILE A 170 -4.26 24.00 5.87
C ILE A 170 -3.91 25.19 4.97
N LEU A 171 -3.43 26.27 5.57
CA LEU A 171 -3.03 27.50 4.87
C LEU A 171 -1.90 27.29 3.85
N ASP A 172 -0.91 26.45 4.16
CA ASP A 172 0.19 26.10 3.27
C ASP A 172 -0.32 25.47 1.97
N VAL A 173 -1.37 24.64 2.07
CA VAL A 173 -1.99 23.99 0.93
C VAL A 173 -2.85 25.00 0.16
N GLU A 174 -3.68 25.81 0.82
CA GLU A 174 -4.42 26.90 0.16
C GLU A 174 -3.53 27.85 -0.65
N GLU A 175 -2.31 28.13 -0.16
CA GLU A 175 -1.34 28.95 -0.88
C GLU A 175 -0.86 28.30 -2.17
N LEU A 176 -0.59 26.99 -2.15
CA LEU A 176 -0.19 26.25 -3.34
C LEU A 176 -1.25 26.30 -4.43
N PHE A 177 -2.53 26.22 -4.05
CA PHE A 177 -3.66 26.25 -4.99
C PHE A 177 -4.06 27.64 -5.45
N GLN A 178 -3.54 28.70 -4.83
CA GLN A 178 -3.92 30.09 -5.10
C GLN A 178 -5.45 30.32 -5.07
N GLY A 179 -6.17 29.57 -4.24
CA GLY A 179 -7.64 29.58 -4.20
C GLY A 179 -8.20 28.78 -3.02
N PRO A 180 -9.51 28.91 -2.75
CA PRO A 180 -10.15 28.16 -1.67
C PRO A 180 -10.16 26.67 -1.99
N LEU A 181 -9.88 25.87 -0.97
CA LEU A 181 -9.99 24.41 -1.07
C LEU A 181 -11.46 24.00 -1.20
N PRO A 182 -11.75 22.83 -1.80
CA PRO A 182 -13.12 22.30 -1.89
C PRO A 182 -13.58 21.73 -0.53
N TYR A 183 -13.66 22.60 0.49
CA TYR A 183 -13.98 22.27 1.87
C TYR A 183 -15.25 21.43 2.03
N SER A 184 -16.33 21.82 1.32
CA SER A 184 -17.61 21.09 1.39
C SER A 184 -17.50 19.65 0.87
N ILE A 185 -16.65 19.40 -0.13
CA ILE A 185 -16.39 18.06 -0.68
C ILE A 185 -15.61 17.25 0.36
N PHE A 186 -14.51 17.79 0.87
CA PHE A 186 -13.70 17.10 1.90
C PHE A 186 -14.50 16.80 3.16
N TYR A 187 -15.38 17.71 3.56
CA TYR A 187 -16.28 17.52 4.69
C TYR A 187 -17.20 16.32 4.47
N LYS A 188 -17.90 16.27 3.33
CA LYS A 188 -18.77 15.14 2.95
C LYS A 188 -18.00 13.82 2.94
N LEU A 189 -16.86 13.78 2.25
CA LEU A 189 -16.03 12.58 2.12
C LEU A 189 -15.50 12.10 3.47
N SER A 190 -15.08 13.00 4.35
CA SER A 190 -14.62 12.63 5.70
C SER A 190 -15.73 12.02 6.57
N HIS A 191 -17.00 12.30 6.27
CA HIS A 191 -18.17 11.68 6.91
C HIS A 191 -18.65 10.42 6.18
N GLY A 192 -18.12 10.12 4.99
CA GLY A 192 -18.58 9.04 4.11
C GLY A 192 -19.92 9.37 3.43
N GLN A 193 -20.18 10.66 3.19
CA GLN A 193 -21.34 11.11 2.43
C GLN A 193 -21.02 11.10 0.94
N GLU A 194 -22.03 10.78 0.12
CA GLU A 194 -21.92 10.86 -1.33
C GLU A 194 -21.77 12.31 -1.82
N ILE A 195 -21.01 12.47 -2.90
CA ILE A 195 -20.82 13.75 -3.59
C ILE A 195 -21.52 13.72 -4.95
N GLY A 196 -22.13 14.84 -5.34
CA GLY A 196 -22.82 14.96 -6.62
C GLY A 196 -21.85 15.01 -7.82
N GLU A 197 -22.35 14.86 -9.04
CA GLU A 197 -21.51 14.84 -10.25
C GLU A 197 -20.68 16.13 -10.44
N GLU A 198 -21.26 17.31 -10.19
CA GLU A 198 -20.51 18.58 -10.23
C GLU A 198 -19.38 18.63 -9.18
N GLU A 199 -19.62 18.07 -7.99
CA GLU A 199 -18.61 17.99 -6.93
C GLU A 199 -17.51 16.98 -7.32
N LYS A 200 -17.86 15.86 -7.96
CA LYS A 200 -16.88 14.91 -8.49
C LYS A 200 -15.98 15.55 -9.54
N GLU A 201 -16.53 16.32 -10.47
CA GLU A 201 -15.73 17.04 -11.47
C GLU A 201 -14.78 18.06 -10.84
N GLN A 202 -15.24 18.80 -9.83
CA GLN A 202 -14.38 19.71 -9.07
C GLN A 202 -13.26 18.96 -8.35
N LEU A 203 -13.57 17.80 -7.75
CA LEU A 203 -12.60 16.97 -7.07
C LEU A 203 -11.57 16.39 -8.05
N TYR A 204 -11.98 15.96 -9.25
CA TYR A 204 -11.05 15.49 -10.27
C TYR A 204 -10.10 16.59 -10.72
N LYS A 205 -10.60 17.79 -11.02
CA LYS A 205 -9.75 18.95 -11.35
C LYS A 205 -8.72 19.24 -10.25
N TRP A 206 -9.15 19.13 -9.00
CA TRP A 206 -8.26 19.32 -7.85
C TRP A 206 -7.22 18.19 -7.71
N ALA A 207 -7.63 16.93 -7.88
CA ALA A 207 -6.74 15.78 -7.84
C ALA A 207 -5.72 15.79 -8.98
N ASP A 208 -6.13 16.19 -10.19
CA ASP A 208 -5.26 16.34 -11.35
C ASP A 208 -4.23 17.44 -11.12
N PHE A 209 -4.64 18.59 -10.58
CA PHE A 209 -3.69 19.64 -10.19
C PHE A 209 -2.64 19.13 -9.20
N LEU A 210 -3.04 18.38 -8.15
CA LEU A 210 -2.08 17.78 -7.21
C LEU A 210 -1.15 16.78 -7.91
N ASN A 211 -1.70 15.99 -8.83
CA ASN A 211 -0.95 14.99 -9.56
C ASN A 211 0.07 15.59 -10.53
N GLU A 212 -0.22 16.76 -11.10
CA GLU A 212 0.70 17.52 -11.95
C GLU A 212 1.77 18.25 -11.11
N ASN A 213 1.40 18.69 -9.91
CA ASN A 213 2.25 19.48 -9.02
C ASN A 213 2.90 18.65 -7.89
N LYS A 214 3.08 17.33 -8.09
CA LYS A 214 3.65 16.41 -7.09
C LYS A 214 4.97 16.87 -6.49
N ASN A 215 5.81 17.54 -7.28
CA ASN A 215 7.12 18.01 -6.82
C ASN A 215 7.06 19.27 -5.93
N LYS A 216 5.91 19.95 -5.86
CA LYS A 216 5.75 21.19 -5.08
C LYS A 216 5.41 20.94 -3.61
N MET A 217 5.00 19.73 -3.24
CA MET A 217 4.61 19.41 -1.88
C MET A 217 5.02 17.98 -1.53
N ALA A 218 5.59 17.76 -0.35
CA ALA A 218 5.88 16.42 0.14
C ALA A 218 4.58 15.70 0.56
N VAL A 219 4.49 14.38 0.32
CA VAL A 219 3.36 13.53 0.76
C VAL A 219 3.06 13.65 2.25
N ARG A 220 4.10 13.86 3.08
CA ARG A 220 3.96 14.10 4.51
C ARG A 220 3.22 15.40 4.84
N SER A 221 3.53 16.47 4.11
CA SER A 221 2.85 17.76 4.28
C SER A 221 1.39 17.65 3.87
N PHE A 222 1.11 16.91 2.79
CA PHE A 222 -0.25 16.62 2.35
C PHE A 222 -1.05 15.79 3.36
N HIS A 223 -0.46 14.70 3.88
CA HIS A 223 -1.10 13.88 4.92
C HIS A 223 -1.37 14.70 6.20
N ARG A 224 -0.42 15.54 6.62
CA ARG A 224 -0.62 16.45 7.76
C ARG A 224 -1.74 17.44 7.50
N PHE A 225 -1.82 18.01 6.30
CA PHE A 225 -2.93 18.86 5.88
C PHE A 225 -4.29 18.16 6.06
N LEU A 226 -4.44 16.93 5.53
CA LEU A 226 -5.70 16.18 5.64
C LEU A 226 -6.05 15.88 7.09
N LYS A 227 -5.06 15.51 7.91
CA LYS A 227 -5.24 15.31 9.35
C LYS A 227 -5.72 16.59 10.03
N SER A 228 -5.07 17.71 9.76
CA SER A 228 -5.44 19.01 10.30
C SER A 228 -6.85 19.43 9.88
N LEU A 229 -7.23 19.13 8.64
CA LEU A 229 -8.56 19.42 8.13
C LEU A 229 -9.65 18.60 8.86
N VAL A 230 -9.41 17.31 9.05
CA VAL A 230 -10.31 16.41 9.80
C VAL A 230 -10.43 16.84 11.26
N GLU A 231 -9.33 17.26 11.89
CA GLU A 231 -9.34 17.82 13.25
C GLU A 231 -10.22 19.06 13.34
N GLU A 232 -10.14 19.99 12.38
CA GLU A 232 -10.99 21.19 12.36
C GLU A 232 -12.46 20.85 12.08
N PHE A 233 -12.75 19.90 11.19
CA PHE A 233 -14.12 19.45 10.93
C PHE A 233 -14.79 18.83 12.17
N GLY A 234 -14.02 18.12 13.00
CA GLY A 234 -14.53 17.46 14.21
C GLY A 234 -14.67 18.39 15.40
N ARG A 235 -14.20 19.63 15.29
CA ARG A 235 -14.15 20.55 16.43
C ARG A 235 -15.56 20.97 16.84
N ASN A 236 -15.92 20.68 18.09
CA ASN A 236 -17.23 20.98 18.68
C ASN A 236 -18.41 20.27 17.98
N GLN A 237 -18.17 19.16 17.28
CA GLN A 237 -19.20 18.37 16.62
C GLN A 237 -19.51 17.05 17.35
N ALA A 238 -20.75 16.60 17.23
CA ALA A 238 -21.19 15.29 17.73
C ALA A 238 -20.74 14.13 16.83
N SER A 239 -20.79 14.30 15.50
CA SER A 239 -20.25 13.31 14.55
C SER A 239 -18.75 13.53 14.34
N LYS A 240 -17.96 12.46 14.48
CA LYS A 240 -16.52 12.52 14.26
C LYS A 240 -16.19 12.23 12.79
N PRO A 241 -15.56 13.18 12.07
CA PRO A 241 -15.02 12.91 10.73
C PRO A 241 -13.89 11.88 10.80
N SER A 242 -13.67 11.19 9.69
CA SER A 242 -12.63 10.17 9.55
C SER A 242 -11.61 10.59 8.50
N LEU A 243 -10.34 10.68 8.93
CA LEU A 243 -9.21 10.89 8.02
C LEU A 243 -9.13 9.77 6.99
N VAL A 244 -9.32 8.52 7.43
CA VAL A 244 -9.21 7.36 6.55
C VAL A 244 -10.30 7.37 5.48
N LYS A 245 -11.54 7.76 5.82
CA LYS A 245 -12.61 7.91 4.82
C LYS A 245 -12.25 8.97 3.77
N LEU A 246 -11.74 10.12 4.23
CA LEU A 246 -11.30 11.19 3.33
C LEU A 246 -10.19 10.71 2.39
N GLU A 247 -9.14 10.07 2.92
CA GLU A 247 -8.02 9.56 2.13
C GLU A 247 -8.46 8.50 1.11
N MET A 248 -9.32 7.57 1.53
CA MET A 248 -9.88 6.54 0.65
C MET A 248 -10.69 7.15 -0.49
N SER A 249 -11.59 8.09 -0.20
CA SER A 249 -12.36 8.76 -1.24
C SER A 249 -11.46 9.55 -2.19
N LEU A 250 -10.37 10.16 -1.71
CA LEU A 250 -9.40 10.81 -2.59
C LEU A 250 -8.70 9.80 -3.51
N VAL A 251 -8.33 8.62 -3.01
CA VAL A 251 -7.73 7.53 -3.83
C VAL A 251 -8.71 7.06 -4.90
N GLU A 252 -9.97 6.81 -4.53
CA GLU A 252 -11.05 6.44 -5.46
C GLU A 252 -11.25 7.49 -6.56
N HIS A 253 -11.07 8.76 -6.21
CA HIS A 253 -11.16 9.89 -7.14
C HIS A 253 -9.81 10.29 -7.75
N ARG A 254 -8.92 9.31 -7.98
CA ARG A 254 -7.66 9.42 -8.75
C ARG A 254 -6.56 10.28 -8.13
N CYS A 255 -6.61 10.54 -6.82
CA CYS A 255 -5.49 11.18 -6.12
C CYS A 255 -4.32 10.19 -5.96
N ASN A 256 -3.31 10.29 -6.84
CA ASN A 256 -2.14 9.41 -6.82
C ASN A 256 -1.04 9.92 -5.86
N PHE A 257 -1.34 10.93 -5.05
CA PHE A 257 -0.37 11.61 -4.19
C PHE A 257 0.16 10.69 -3.08
N PHE A 258 -0.70 9.84 -2.52
CA PHE A 258 -0.34 8.88 -1.47
C PHE A 258 0.63 7.78 -1.93
N SER A 259 0.81 7.60 -3.25
CA SER A 259 1.76 6.62 -3.79
C SER A 259 3.21 7.14 -3.83
N GLN A 260 3.43 8.41 -3.49
CA GLN A 260 4.76 9.01 -3.48
C GLN A 260 5.63 8.53 -2.32
N GLU A 261 6.94 8.62 -2.53
CA GLU A 261 7.94 8.39 -1.50
C GLU A 261 8.09 9.63 -0.62
N ASP A 262 8.25 9.44 0.69
CA ASP A 262 8.62 10.53 1.61
C ASP A 262 10.12 10.41 1.95
N PRO A 263 11.00 11.28 1.40
CA PRO A 263 12.45 11.19 1.61
C PRO A 263 12.86 11.21 3.08
N LEU A 264 12.15 11.95 3.95
CA LEU A 264 12.47 12.03 5.37
C LEU A 264 12.08 10.75 6.10
N HIS A 265 10.91 10.19 5.78
CA HIS A 265 10.48 8.90 6.31
C HIS A 265 11.40 7.76 5.82
N LEU A 266 11.79 7.80 4.54
CA LEU A 266 12.74 6.85 3.97
C LEU A 266 14.13 6.94 4.62
N ALA A 267 14.61 8.14 4.93
CA ALA A 267 15.87 8.35 5.63
C ALA A 267 15.82 7.87 7.09
N TRP A 268 14.69 8.04 7.78
CA TRP A 268 14.50 7.49 9.12
C TRP A 268 14.48 5.95 9.08
N ARG A 269 13.67 5.36 8.20
CA ARG A 269 13.49 3.90 8.18
C ARG A 269 14.75 3.15 7.73
N SER A 270 15.64 3.78 6.95
CA SER A 270 16.90 3.17 6.52
C SER A 270 17.96 3.10 7.62
N GLN A 271 17.77 3.86 8.71
CA GLN A 271 18.65 3.82 9.88
C GLN A 271 18.32 2.67 10.83
N LEU A 272 17.12 2.08 10.70
CA LEU A 272 16.63 1.02 11.60
C LEU A 272 17.37 -0.30 11.39
N LYS A 273 17.75 -0.94 12.49
CA LYS A 273 18.49 -2.21 12.53
C LYS A 273 17.88 -3.18 13.55
N PRO A 274 18.15 -4.49 13.41
CA PRO A 274 17.85 -5.44 14.47
C PRO A 274 18.47 -4.99 15.81
N GLY A 275 17.69 -5.07 16.89
CA GLY A 275 18.02 -4.59 18.23
C GLY A 275 17.51 -3.18 18.55
N ASP A 276 17.10 -2.38 17.54
CA ASP A 276 16.52 -1.06 17.79
C ASP A 276 15.14 -1.18 18.45
N THR A 277 14.81 -0.20 19.30
CA THR A 277 13.49 -0.09 19.92
C THR A 277 12.67 0.97 19.19
N ILE A 278 11.51 0.58 18.68
CA ILE A 278 10.50 1.52 18.16
C ILE A 278 9.33 1.62 19.13
N PHE A 279 8.63 2.75 19.11
CA PHE A 279 7.44 2.96 19.91
C PHE A 279 6.22 3.05 19.01
N ILE A 280 5.22 2.21 19.25
CA ILE A 280 3.93 2.26 18.57
C ILE A 280 2.89 2.59 19.61
N ASN A 281 2.27 3.76 19.49
CA ASN A 281 1.31 4.29 20.47
C ASN A 281 1.83 4.24 21.92
N GLY A 282 3.14 4.54 22.11
CA GLY A 282 3.80 4.56 23.41
C GLY A 282 4.25 3.19 23.94
N LYS A 283 3.94 2.09 23.24
CA LYS A 283 4.43 0.75 23.60
C LYS A 283 5.77 0.46 22.91
N PRO A 284 6.82 0.05 23.63
CA PRO A 284 8.11 -0.29 23.03
C PRO A 284 8.08 -1.67 22.37
N PHE A 285 8.67 -1.79 21.18
CA PHE A 285 8.90 -3.04 20.49
C PHE A 285 10.36 -3.10 20.02
N VAL A 286 11.05 -4.19 20.34
CA VAL A 286 12.43 -4.43 19.90
C VAL A 286 12.42 -5.13 18.55
N LEU A 287 13.07 -4.54 17.56
CA LEU A 287 13.15 -5.07 16.20
C LEU A 287 14.07 -6.31 16.19
N GLY A 288 13.58 -7.40 15.63
CA GLY A 288 14.38 -8.57 15.28
C GLY A 288 14.91 -8.48 13.85
N ASP A 289 15.13 -9.63 13.23
CA ASP A 289 15.66 -9.71 11.88
C ASP A 289 14.73 -9.13 10.81
N ARG A 290 15.34 -8.66 9.71
CA ARG A 290 14.65 -8.23 8.50
C ARG A 290 13.95 -9.42 7.85
N ILE A 291 12.70 -9.23 7.42
CA ILE A 291 11.90 -10.27 6.76
C ILE A 291 11.61 -9.86 5.32
N GLY A 292 11.76 -10.81 4.39
CA GLY A 292 11.33 -10.65 3.00
C GLY A 292 12.14 -9.62 2.21
N GLU A 293 13.41 -9.41 2.58
CA GLU A 293 14.30 -8.47 1.91
C GLU A 293 14.54 -8.90 0.46
N LYS A 294 14.31 -7.98 -0.48
CA LYS A 294 14.60 -8.25 -1.89
C LYS A 294 16.11 -8.23 -2.12
N LEU A 295 16.59 -9.23 -2.87
CA LEU A 295 17.97 -9.27 -3.35
C LEU A 295 18.32 -8.06 -4.24
N GLN A 296 17.34 -7.53 -4.99
CA GLN A 296 17.50 -6.37 -5.86
C GLN A 296 16.23 -5.51 -5.88
N GLY A 297 16.42 -4.19 -5.94
CA GLY A 297 15.34 -3.21 -6.09
C GLY A 297 14.95 -2.51 -4.79
N PHE A 298 13.86 -1.75 -4.87
CA PHE A 298 13.36 -0.94 -3.75
C PHE A 298 12.14 -1.59 -3.08
N ASP A 299 12.16 -1.63 -1.76
CA ASP A 299 11.06 -2.11 -0.94
C ASP A 299 10.11 -0.99 -0.56
N ARG A 300 8.92 -1.01 -1.15
CA ARG A 300 7.84 -0.06 -0.80
C ARG A 300 7.36 -0.24 0.64
N THR A 301 7.60 -1.41 1.21
CA THR A 301 7.28 -1.70 2.61
C THR A 301 8.34 -2.63 3.12
N ILE A 302 8.86 -2.32 4.29
CA ILE A 302 9.88 -3.12 4.95
C ILE A 302 9.31 -3.78 6.20
N HIS A 303 9.82 -4.95 6.54
CA HIS A 303 9.30 -5.78 7.61
C HIS A 303 10.41 -6.22 8.55
N PHE A 304 10.13 -6.18 9.86
CA PHE A 304 11.02 -6.68 10.90
C PHE A 304 10.25 -7.68 11.78
N ALA A 305 10.92 -8.76 12.17
CA ALA A 305 10.44 -9.59 13.27
C ALA A 305 10.36 -8.75 14.56
N ILE A 306 9.60 -9.21 15.54
CA ILE A 306 9.59 -8.63 16.88
C ILE A 306 10.32 -9.60 17.81
N GLN A 307 11.28 -9.11 18.59
CA GLN A 307 12.01 -9.96 19.53
C GLN A 307 11.04 -10.52 20.58
N GLY A 308 10.97 -11.85 20.68
CA GLY A 308 10.10 -12.54 21.63
C GLY A 308 8.64 -12.72 21.17
N ASP A 309 8.27 -12.28 19.96
CA ASP A 309 6.93 -12.51 19.38
C ASP A 309 7.04 -13.22 18.03
N THR A 310 6.54 -14.46 17.96
CA THR A 310 6.57 -15.30 16.76
C THR A 310 5.39 -15.07 15.83
N GLN A 311 4.35 -14.35 16.29
CA GLN A 311 3.08 -14.16 15.58
C GLN A 311 2.95 -12.80 14.94
N LYS A 312 3.80 -11.84 15.31
CA LYS A 312 3.69 -10.45 14.86
C LYS A 312 5.00 -9.94 14.26
N ILE A 313 4.84 -8.97 13.36
CA ILE A 313 5.92 -8.23 12.72
C ILE A 313 5.65 -6.74 12.81
N VAL A 314 6.72 -5.96 12.76
CA VAL A 314 6.66 -4.52 12.51
C VAL A 314 6.71 -4.30 11.02
N THR A 315 5.77 -3.50 10.51
CA THR A 315 5.69 -3.12 9.10
C THR A 315 5.86 -1.61 8.96
N ILE A 316 6.72 -1.18 8.03
CA ILE A 316 7.04 0.23 7.80
C ILE A 316 6.92 0.54 6.28
N PRO A 317 5.97 1.39 5.87
CA PRO A 317 5.73 1.74 4.46
C PRO A 317 6.76 2.74 3.89
N VAL A 318 6.48 3.30 2.70
CA VAL A 318 7.24 4.42 2.12
C VAL A 318 6.81 5.79 2.65
N ASN A 319 5.61 5.89 3.22
CA ASN A 319 5.08 7.11 3.81
C ASN A 319 3.98 6.79 4.84
N GLU A 320 3.68 7.77 5.69
CA GLU A 320 2.77 7.67 6.84
C GLU A 320 1.30 7.33 6.47
N ALA A 321 0.84 7.58 5.24
CA ALA A 321 -0.57 7.38 4.86
C ALA A 321 -0.91 5.93 4.41
N ILE A 322 0.07 5.19 3.90
CA ILE A 322 -0.16 3.90 3.20
C ILE A 322 -0.86 2.85 4.08
N LEU A 323 -0.49 2.76 5.36
CA LEU A 323 -1.01 1.70 6.23
C LEU A 323 -2.50 1.86 6.53
N GLY A 324 -2.95 3.08 6.78
CA GLY A 324 -4.36 3.39 7.00
C GLY A 324 -5.21 3.10 5.75
N ILE A 325 -4.74 3.58 4.59
CA ILE A 325 -5.39 3.33 3.29
C ILE A 325 -5.47 1.83 3.00
N ARG A 326 -4.38 1.08 3.18
CA ARG A 326 -4.36 -0.37 2.93
C ARG A 326 -5.34 -1.12 3.82
N LYS A 327 -5.42 -0.77 5.11
CA LYS A 327 -6.35 -1.37 6.06
C LYS A 327 -7.81 -1.15 5.63
N SER A 328 -8.13 0.05 5.16
CA SER A 328 -9.48 0.35 4.67
C SER A 328 -9.80 -0.28 3.32
N LEU A 329 -8.87 -0.26 2.36
CA LEU A 329 -9.04 -0.97 1.09
C LEU A 329 -9.34 -2.46 1.29
N GLU A 330 -8.66 -3.10 2.25
CA GLU A 330 -8.96 -4.49 2.60
C GLU A 330 -10.36 -4.66 3.20
N ALA A 331 -10.78 -3.76 4.10
CA ALA A 331 -12.10 -3.84 4.72
C ALA A 331 -13.24 -3.59 3.71
N ASP A 332 -13.05 -2.66 2.79
CA ASP A 332 -14.10 -2.21 1.86
C ASP A 332 -14.14 -3.04 0.57
N GLN A 333 -12.96 -3.43 0.06
CA GLN A 333 -12.80 -4.07 -1.26
C GLN A 333 -12.13 -5.44 -1.19
N GLY A 334 -11.59 -5.84 -0.03
CA GLY A 334 -10.92 -7.12 0.14
C GLY A 334 -11.87 -8.28 -0.13
N TYR A 335 -11.44 -9.18 -1.00
CA TYR A 335 -12.27 -10.27 -1.47
C TYR A 335 -11.56 -11.63 -1.34
N VAL A 336 -12.35 -12.67 -1.04
CA VAL A 336 -11.98 -14.09 -0.98
C VAL A 336 -10.95 -14.47 0.08
N LEU A 337 -9.73 -13.93 0.00
CA LEU A 337 -8.64 -14.19 0.93
C LEU A 337 -8.35 -12.93 1.74
N LYS A 338 -8.21 -13.13 3.05
CA LYS A 338 -7.80 -12.06 3.97
C LYS A 338 -6.32 -11.76 3.79
N MET A 339 -5.95 -10.50 3.98
CA MET A 339 -4.57 -10.11 4.12
C MET A 339 -4.10 -10.32 5.57
N PRO A 340 -2.80 -10.17 5.87
CA PRO A 340 -2.32 -10.19 7.25
C PRO A 340 -3.06 -9.16 8.10
N THR A 341 -3.53 -9.60 9.27
CA THR A 341 -4.29 -8.73 10.17
C THR A 341 -3.42 -7.58 10.67
N ILE A 342 -3.88 -6.34 10.48
CA ILE A 342 -3.25 -5.15 11.04
C ILE A 342 -3.81 -4.89 12.45
N PHE A 343 -3.06 -5.31 13.47
CA PHE A 343 -3.46 -5.20 14.87
C PHE A 343 -3.47 -3.75 15.35
N GLU A 344 -2.40 -3.01 15.06
CA GLU A 344 -2.21 -1.65 15.56
C GLU A 344 -1.43 -0.82 14.54
N ILE A 345 -1.89 0.39 14.25
CA ILE A 345 -1.15 1.38 13.47
C ILE A 345 -0.75 2.49 14.44
N ASP A 346 0.50 2.94 14.38
CA ASP A 346 0.93 4.09 15.17
C ASP A 346 0.10 5.34 14.84
N ALA A 347 -0.12 6.23 15.81
CA ALA A 347 -0.91 7.45 15.65
C ALA A 347 -0.38 8.40 14.55
N THR A 348 0.89 8.25 14.17
CA THR A 348 1.50 8.96 13.04
C THR A 348 1.32 8.25 11.71
N GLY A 349 0.96 6.96 11.70
CA GLY A 349 0.93 6.12 10.49
C GLY A 349 2.32 5.63 10.04
N ALA A 350 3.39 5.99 10.75
CA ALA A 350 4.76 5.65 10.36
C ALA A 350 5.04 4.14 10.36
N CYS A 351 4.37 3.37 11.20
CA CYS A 351 4.55 1.91 11.27
C CYS A 351 3.31 1.22 11.87
N ALA A 352 3.25 -0.10 11.75
CA ALA A 352 2.18 -0.92 12.28
C ALA A 352 2.66 -2.27 12.79
N ILE A 353 1.92 -2.82 13.76
CA ILE A 353 1.99 -4.23 14.16
C ILE A 353 1.04 -5.03 13.28
N VAL A 354 1.61 -6.00 12.57
CA VAL A 354 0.91 -6.83 11.58
C VAL A 354 1.14 -8.30 11.91
N GLU A 355 0.16 -9.14 11.59
CA GLU A 355 0.30 -10.59 11.61
C GLU A 355 1.50 -11.07 10.80
N ARG A 356 2.27 -11.99 11.38
CA ARG A 356 3.36 -12.68 10.71
C ARG A 356 2.81 -13.85 9.92
N LEU A 357 3.00 -13.82 8.61
CA LEU A 357 2.85 -15.01 7.78
C LEU A 357 4.18 -15.76 7.79
N THR A 358 4.14 -17.05 8.10
CA THR A 358 5.33 -17.84 8.43
C THR A 358 5.81 -18.66 7.24
N THR A 359 4.87 -19.24 6.49
CA THR A 359 5.18 -20.25 5.48
C THR A 359 4.63 -19.81 4.12
N PRO A 360 5.47 -19.52 3.12
CA PRO A 360 4.96 -19.28 1.78
C PRO A 360 4.32 -20.54 1.21
N LEU A 361 3.39 -20.39 0.27
CA LEU A 361 2.91 -21.53 -0.51
C LEU A 361 4.09 -22.16 -1.25
N ASN A 362 4.47 -23.38 -0.85
CA ASN A 362 5.62 -24.07 -1.42
C ASN A 362 5.19 -24.87 -2.64
N LEU A 363 5.79 -24.55 -3.79
CA LEU A 363 5.47 -25.20 -5.06
C LEU A 363 6.42 -26.38 -5.38
N ASP A 364 7.31 -26.76 -4.46
CA ASP A 364 8.24 -27.89 -4.58
C ASP A 364 7.55 -29.25 -4.29
N TRP A 365 6.49 -29.52 -5.04
CA TRP A 365 5.61 -30.68 -4.90
C TRP A 365 6.35 -32.02 -4.86
N LYS A 366 5.99 -32.89 -3.91
CA LYS A 366 6.57 -34.23 -3.76
C LYS A 366 5.75 -35.33 -4.44
N SER A 367 4.52 -35.03 -4.82
CA SER A 367 3.62 -35.94 -5.50
C SER A 367 4.24 -36.44 -6.80
N GLN A 368 4.21 -37.75 -6.95
CA GLN A 368 4.65 -38.41 -8.16
C GLN A 368 3.46 -38.68 -9.06
N ARG A 369 3.74 -39.07 -10.30
CA ARG A 369 2.71 -39.20 -11.34
C ARG A 369 1.53 -40.11 -10.97
N GLU A 370 1.76 -41.16 -10.20
CA GLU A 370 0.73 -42.12 -9.77
C GLU A 370 0.36 -42.02 -8.28
N GLN A 371 1.12 -41.23 -7.51
CA GLN A 371 0.97 -41.16 -6.05
C GLN A 371 0.91 -39.71 -5.59
N PHE A 372 -0.19 -39.34 -4.96
CA PHE A 372 -0.33 -38.04 -4.32
C PHE A 372 0.29 -38.11 -2.92
N SER A 373 1.22 -37.20 -2.64
CA SER A 373 1.92 -37.15 -1.34
C SER A 373 1.01 -36.55 -0.27
N LYS A 374 1.04 -37.11 0.93
CA LYS A 374 0.35 -36.54 2.09
C LYS A 374 0.89 -35.15 2.47
N GLU A 375 2.18 -34.90 2.25
CA GLU A 375 2.80 -33.59 2.51
C GLU A 375 2.27 -32.49 1.58
N ASP A 376 1.86 -32.85 0.36
CA ASP A 376 1.27 -31.90 -0.57
C ASP A 376 -0.22 -31.66 -0.25
N GLU A 377 -0.90 -32.64 0.34
CA GLU A 377 -2.34 -32.59 0.66
C GLU A 377 -2.69 -31.41 1.57
N ASP A 378 -1.88 -31.18 2.61
CA ASP A 378 -2.09 -30.10 3.57
C ASP A 378 -2.02 -28.70 2.93
N GLN A 379 -1.21 -28.55 1.86
CA GLN A 379 -1.09 -27.29 1.12
C GLN A 379 -2.12 -27.15 -0.01
N VAL A 380 -2.49 -28.26 -0.64
CA VAL A 380 -3.41 -28.31 -1.77
C VAL A 380 -4.87 -28.16 -1.32
N GLY A 381 -5.24 -28.69 -0.16
CA GLY A 381 -6.61 -28.61 0.37
C GLY A 381 -7.19 -27.20 0.45
N PRO A 382 -6.49 -26.24 1.09
CA PRO A 382 -6.91 -24.83 1.13
C PRO A 382 -7.05 -24.19 -0.26
N LEU A 383 -6.15 -24.52 -1.20
CA LEU A 383 -6.21 -24.04 -2.58
C LEU A 383 -7.44 -24.60 -3.32
N ALA A 384 -7.68 -25.91 -3.22
CA ALA A 384 -8.84 -26.55 -3.84
C ALA A 384 -10.15 -25.95 -3.31
N THR A 385 -10.22 -25.69 -1.99
CA THR A 385 -11.37 -25.06 -1.34
C THR A 385 -11.61 -23.63 -1.86
N LEU A 386 -10.53 -22.85 -1.99
CA LEU A 386 -10.57 -21.51 -2.57
C LEU A 386 -11.11 -21.53 -4.00
N ILE A 387 -10.56 -22.40 -4.86
CA ILE A 387 -10.96 -22.51 -6.27
C ILE A 387 -12.41 -22.99 -6.38
N LEU A 388 -12.80 -23.99 -5.60
CA LEU A 388 -14.18 -24.50 -5.56
C LEU A 388 -15.17 -23.38 -5.22
N TRP A 389 -14.82 -22.55 -4.23
CA TRP A 389 -15.65 -21.42 -3.85
C TRP A 389 -15.76 -20.39 -4.99
N LEU A 390 -14.65 -20.05 -5.65
CA LEU A 390 -14.64 -19.15 -6.82
C LEU A 390 -15.51 -19.66 -7.98
N VAL A 391 -15.44 -20.96 -8.28
CA VAL A 391 -16.28 -21.62 -9.29
C VAL A 391 -17.75 -21.54 -8.91
N LYS A 392 -18.09 -21.89 -7.66
CA LYS A 392 -19.49 -21.87 -7.18
C LYS A 392 -20.08 -20.47 -7.17
N GLN A 393 -19.28 -19.45 -6.84
CA GLN A 393 -19.72 -18.07 -6.86
C GLN A 393 -19.70 -17.43 -8.26
N GLN A 394 -19.15 -18.13 -9.27
CA GLN A 394 -18.95 -17.61 -10.63
C GLN A 394 -18.14 -16.30 -10.62
N ILE A 395 -16.99 -16.31 -9.91
CA ILE A 395 -16.12 -15.13 -9.76
C ILE A 395 -14.71 -15.48 -10.18
N SER A 396 -14.08 -14.56 -10.92
CA SER A 396 -12.65 -14.58 -11.14
C SER A 396 -11.96 -13.53 -10.27
N PRO A 397 -10.88 -13.89 -9.56
CA PRO A 397 -10.15 -12.94 -8.74
C PRO A 397 -9.13 -12.18 -9.59
N ALA A 398 -9.12 -10.85 -9.48
CA ALA A 398 -8.03 -10.04 -10.04
C ALA A 398 -6.81 -10.10 -9.10
N TYR A 399 -5.62 -10.19 -9.70
CA TYR A 399 -4.31 -10.20 -9.00
C TYR A 399 -4.03 -11.40 -8.08
N LEU A 400 -4.86 -12.45 -8.12
CA LEU A 400 -4.55 -13.71 -7.47
C LEU A 400 -3.34 -14.35 -8.15
N SER A 401 -2.32 -14.70 -7.35
CA SER A 401 -1.12 -15.37 -7.84
C SER A 401 -0.48 -16.16 -6.69
N PRO A 402 0.05 -17.37 -6.92
CA PRO A 402 0.61 -18.22 -5.88
C PRO A 402 1.73 -17.52 -5.09
N ARG A 403 2.51 -16.65 -5.74
CA ARG A 403 3.61 -15.90 -5.13
C ARG A 403 3.19 -14.93 -4.03
N HIS A 404 1.91 -14.58 -3.95
CA HIS A 404 1.38 -13.70 -2.90
C HIS A 404 0.71 -14.50 -1.78
N LEU A 405 0.61 -15.83 -1.91
CA LEU A 405 -0.08 -16.67 -0.95
C LEU A 405 0.88 -17.19 0.10
N MET A 406 0.49 -17.06 1.36
CA MET A 406 1.24 -17.59 2.48
C MET A 406 0.29 -18.06 3.58
N PHE A 407 0.78 -18.94 4.44
CA PHE A 407 0.09 -19.44 5.60
C PHE A 407 0.52 -18.67 6.86
N ASN A 408 -0.43 -18.46 7.77
CA ASN A 408 -0.10 -18.07 9.14
C ASN A 408 0.27 -19.30 9.99
N GLU A 409 0.59 -19.07 11.26
CA GLU A 409 0.95 -20.15 12.21
C GLU A 409 -0.19 -21.17 12.42
N GLN A 410 -1.44 -20.76 12.22
CA GLN A 410 -2.62 -21.63 12.32
C GLN A 410 -2.90 -22.44 11.05
N GLY A 411 -2.09 -22.30 9.99
CA GLY A 411 -2.30 -22.97 8.71
C GLY A 411 -3.39 -22.34 7.84
N GLU A 412 -3.83 -21.11 8.14
CA GLU A 412 -4.78 -20.38 7.31
C GLU A 412 -4.09 -19.74 6.10
N LEU A 413 -4.62 -20.00 4.90
CA LEU A 413 -4.13 -19.39 3.66
C LEU A 413 -4.56 -17.92 3.59
N LYS A 414 -3.59 -17.02 3.43
CA LYS A 414 -3.76 -15.57 3.33
C LYS A 414 -3.02 -15.01 2.12
N THR A 415 -3.34 -13.77 1.75
CA THR A 415 -2.74 -13.08 0.61
C THR A 415 -1.97 -11.83 1.04
N LEU A 416 -0.76 -11.66 0.50
CA LEU A 416 0.05 -10.45 0.68
C LEU A 416 -0.47 -9.27 -0.16
N LYS A 417 -1.33 -9.51 -1.16
CA LYS A 417 -1.92 -8.48 -2.01
C LYS A 417 -3.44 -8.49 -1.96
N LEU A 418 -4.01 -7.30 -2.08
CA LEU A 418 -5.45 -7.13 -2.19
C LEU A 418 -5.96 -7.86 -3.44
N ILE A 419 -6.94 -8.74 -3.24
CA ILE A 419 -7.64 -9.44 -4.32
C ILE A 419 -8.96 -8.71 -4.54
N LEU A 420 -9.21 -8.33 -5.79
CA LEU A 420 -10.43 -7.63 -6.18
C LEU A 420 -11.35 -8.57 -6.96
N LYS A 421 -12.66 -8.32 -6.88
CA LYS A 421 -13.67 -9.01 -7.68
C LYS A 421 -13.64 -8.49 -9.13
N THR A 422 -13.67 -9.40 -10.11
CA THR A 422 -13.92 -9.04 -11.52
C THR A 422 -15.41 -9.01 -11.84
N ASN A 423 -15.79 -8.27 -12.89
CA ASN A 423 -17.18 -8.13 -13.32
C ASN A 423 -17.77 -9.39 -13.97
N SER A 424 -16.91 -10.28 -14.47
CA SER A 424 -17.30 -11.51 -15.15
C SER A 424 -16.43 -12.68 -14.70
N PHE A 425 -17.02 -13.87 -14.71
CA PHE A 425 -16.29 -15.12 -14.54
C PHE A 425 -15.45 -15.39 -15.79
N ASP A 426 -14.19 -15.70 -15.57
CA ASP A 426 -13.22 -16.12 -16.57
C ASP A 426 -12.59 -17.43 -16.12
N PHE A 427 -13.04 -18.51 -16.75
CA PHE A 427 -12.56 -19.86 -16.50
C PHE A 427 -11.09 -20.06 -16.88
N ASN A 428 -10.64 -19.43 -17.97
CA ASN A 428 -9.27 -19.60 -18.46
C ASN A 428 -8.28 -18.97 -17.48
N THR A 429 -8.63 -17.83 -16.89
CA THR A 429 -7.84 -17.21 -15.83
C THR A 429 -7.75 -18.12 -14.59
N LEU A 430 -8.86 -18.75 -14.19
CA LEU A 430 -8.86 -19.67 -13.04
C LEU A 430 -8.06 -20.95 -13.33
N GLN A 431 -8.17 -21.50 -14.55
CA GLN A 431 -7.35 -22.63 -14.97
C GLN A 431 -5.86 -22.26 -15.01
N ALA A 432 -5.51 -21.06 -15.49
CA ALA A 432 -4.13 -20.57 -15.49
C ALA A 432 -3.58 -20.46 -14.06
N PHE A 433 -4.38 -19.99 -13.10
CA PHE A 433 -3.98 -20.00 -11.70
C PHE A 433 -3.73 -21.43 -11.16
N VAL A 434 -4.57 -22.41 -11.50
CA VAL A 434 -4.34 -23.82 -11.14
C VAL A 434 -3.03 -24.35 -11.73
N LEU A 435 -2.71 -23.98 -12.97
CA LEU A 435 -1.45 -24.32 -13.62
C LEU A 435 -0.24 -23.71 -12.91
N GLU A 436 -0.33 -22.44 -12.52
CA GLU A 436 0.71 -21.76 -11.74
C GLU A 436 0.92 -22.45 -10.39
N CYS A 437 -0.15 -22.79 -9.67
CA CYS A 437 -0.08 -23.55 -8.42
C CYS A 437 0.56 -24.92 -8.61
N ALA A 438 0.24 -25.63 -9.70
CA ALA A 438 0.79 -26.95 -9.94
C ALA A 438 2.29 -26.95 -10.29
N ALA A 439 2.85 -25.81 -10.74
CA ALA A 439 4.27 -25.65 -11.06
C ALA A 439 4.88 -26.78 -11.91
N GLY A 440 4.12 -27.30 -12.88
CA GLY A 440 4.54 -28.39 -13.76
C GLY A 440 4.30 -29.81 -13.22
N ASN A 441 3.81 -29.96 -11.99
CA ASN A 441 3.41 -31.25 -11.42
C ASN A 441 1.98 -31.65 -11.87
N LEU A 442 1.90 -32.62 -12.78
CA LEU A 442 0.62 -33.09 -13.32
C LEU A 442 -0.32 -33.68 -12.26
N ARG A 443 0.21 -34.39 -11.26
CA ARG A 443 -0.63 -35.05 -10.25
C ARG A 443 -1.30 -34.03 -9.33
N VAL A 444 -0.57 -32.97 -8.96
CA VAL A 444 -1.12 -31.84 -8.20
C VAL A 444 -2.14 -31.08 -9.04
N PHE A 445 -1.85 -30.83 -10.31
CA PHE A 445 -2.81 -30.22 -11.24
C PHE A 445 -4.13 -31.01 -11.30
N GLN A 446 -4.06 -32.32 -11.54
CA GLN A 446 -5.24 -33.20 -11.57
C GLN A 446 -6.04 -33.11 -10.28
N HIS A 447 -5.36 -33.23 -9.13
CA HIS A 447 -6.02 -33.17 -7.83
C HIS A 447 -6.72 -31.81 -7.64
N LEU A 448 -6.07 -30.69 -7.97
CA LEU A 448 -6.68 -29.36 -7.88
C LEU A 448 -7.91 -29.25 -8.80
N MET A 449 -7.83 -29.71 -10.04
CA MET A 449 -8.95 -29.69 -11.00
C MET A 449 -10.13 -30.56 -10.53
N GLU A 450 -9.84 -31.71 -9.92
CA GLU A 450 -10.81 -32.67 -9.39
C GLU A 450 -11.47 -32.16 -8.11
N ALA A 451 -10.68 -31.82 -7.09
CA ALA A 451 -11.15 -31.39 -5.79
C ALA A 451 -11.86 -30.01 -5.83
N SER A 452 -11.54 -29.17 -6.81
CA SER A 452 -12.21 -27.88 -7.02
C SER A 452 -13.42 -27.93 -7.95
N ASP A 453 -13.76 -29.11 -8.48
CA ASP A 453 -14.84 -29.32 -9.46
C ASP A 453 -14.65 -28.57 -10.80
N LEU A 454 -13.47 -27.96 -11.01
CA LEU A 454 -13.17 -27.20 -12.22
C LEU A 454 -13.14 -28.11 -13.48
N HIS A 455 -12.72 -29.37 -13.32
CA HIS A 455 -12.75 -30.38 -14.40
C HIS A 455 -14.17 -30.69 -14.90
N SER A 456 -15.18 -30.53 -14.05
CA SER A 456 -16.59 -30.84 -14.38
C SER A 456 -17.35 -29.63 -14.92
N HIS A 457 -16.73 -28.45 -14.94
CA HIS A 457 -17.33 -27.23 -15.46
C HIS A 457 -17.71 -27.37 -16.95
N ALA A 458 -18.77 -26.66 -17.38
CA ALA A 458 -19.28 -26.73 -18.75
C ALA A 458 -18.20 -26.42 -19.80
N TYR A 459 -17.34 -25.43 -19.52
CA TYR A 459 -16.23 -25.06 -20.40
C TYR A 459 -15.13 -26.13 -20.47
N ALA A 460 -14.83 -26.82 -19.36
CA ALA A 460 -13.91 -27.96 -19.38
C ALA A 460 -14.42 -29.09 -20.26
N ARG A 461 -15.71 -29.43 -20.13
CA ARG A 461 -16.39 -30.43 -20.98
C ARG A 461 -16.39 -30.01 -22.45
N PHE A 462 -16.61 -28.73 -22.72
CA PHE A 462 -16.54 -28.18 -24.08
C PHE A 462 -15.15 -28.36 -24.69
N TYR A 463 -14.07 -28.08 -23.94
CA TYR A 463 -12.71 -28.34 -24.44
C TYR A 463 -12.46 -29.82 -24.76
N GLU A 464 -12.95 -30.75 -23.93
CA GLU A 464 -12.87 -32.18 -24.23
C GLU A 464 -13.59 -32.55 -25.54
N ILE A 465 -14.77 -31.96 -25.79
CA ILE A 465 -15.51 -32.13 -27.05
C ILE A 465 -14.68 -31.61 -28.23
N ILE A 466 -14.01 -30.47 -28.08
CA ILE A 466 -13.14 -29.89 -29.12
C ILE A 466 -11.97 -30.81 -29.43
N VAL A 467 -11.29 -31.37 -28.42
CA VAL A 467 -10.22 -32.36 -28.63
C VAL A 467 -10.75 -33.59 -29.37
N ARG A 468 -11.87 -34.15 -28.91
CA ARG A 468 -12.50 -35.33 -29.53
C ARG A 468 -12.91 -35.06 -30.98
N ASN A 469 -13.46 -33.88 -31.26
CA ASN A 469 -13.85 -33.49 -32.62
C ASN A 469 -12.63 -33.33 -33.53
N THR A 470 -11.57 -32.67 -33.04
CA THR A 470 -10.33 -32.41 -33.78
C THR A 470 -9.62 -33.68 -34.23
N LEU A 471 -9.76 -34.76 -33.46
CA LEU A 471 -9.15 -36.06 -33.75
C LEU A 471 -9.94 -36.91 -34.76
N LYS A 472 -11.18 -36.53 -35.12
CA LYS A 472 -11.98 -37.22 -36.15
C LYS A 472 -11.41 -37.00 -37.56
N GLU A 473 -11.78 -37.87 -38.49
CA GLU A 473 -11.41 -37.73 -39.91
C GLU A 473 -12.06 -36.48 -40.53
N ASN A 474 -13.31 -36.18 -40.18
CA ASN A 474 -14.04 -34.99 -40.61
C ASN A 474 -14.51 -34.15 -39.40
N PRO A 475 -13.66 -33.25 -38.86
CA PRO A 475 -14.01 -32.40 -37.74
C PRO A 475 -15.07 -31.36 -38.12
N GLN A 476 -16.04 -31.12 -37.24
CA GLN A 476 -17.00 -30.02 -37.39
C GLN A 476 -16.34 -28.67 -37.06
N PRO A 477 -16.80 -27.55 -37.66
CA PRO A 477 -16.37 -26.20 -37.25
C PRO A 477 -16.66 -25.93 -35.77
N ILE A 478 -15.77 -25.18 -35.11
CA ILE A 478 -15.85 -24.89 -33.68
C ILE A 478 -17.10 -24.07 -33.35
N GLU A 479 -17.50 -23.16 -34.24
CA GLU A 479 -18.67 -22.29 -34.09
C GLU A 479 -19.96 -23.11 -34.05
N ARG A 480 -20.04 -24.19 -34.84
CA ARG A 480 -21.21 -25.09 -34.80
C ARG A 480 -21.29 -25.84 -33.48
N LEU A 481 -20.16 -26.30 -32.95
CA LEU A 481 -20.10 -26.95 -31.65
C LEU A 481 -20.42 -25.95 -30.53
N ALA A 482 -19.87 -24.75 -30.56
CA ALA A 482 -20.15 -23.69 -29.59
C ALA A 482 -21.65 -23.42 -29.50
N ASN A 483 -22.34 -23.30 -30.65
CA ASN A 483 -23.79 -23.13 -30.70
C ASN A 483 -24.54 -24.34 -30.10
N GLN A 484 -24.11 -25.57 -30.41
CA GLN A 484 -24.73 -26.78 -29.88
C GLN A 484 -24.63 -26.89 -28.35
N TYR A 485 -23.54 -26.41 -27.77
CA TYR A 485 -23.26 -26.46 -26.33
C TYR A 485 -23.51 -25.12 -25.61
N SER A 486 -24.16 -24.16 -26.29
CA SER A 486 -24.51 -22.83 -25.75
C SER A 486 -23.30 -22.04 -25.21
N ILE A 487 -22.16 -22.16 -25.87
CA ILE A 487 -20.95 -21.40 -25.55
C ILE A 487 -20.97 -20.08 -26.31
N VAL A 488 -21.15 -18.98 -25.58
CA VAL A 488 -21.19 -17.61 -26.13
C VAL A 488 -19.94 -16.79 -25.82
N ASP A 489 -19.08 -17.28 -24.92
CA ASP A 489 -17.87 -16.59 -24.47
C ASP A 489 -16.79 -16.64 -25.57
N SER A 490 -16.36 -15.46 -26.05
CA SER A 490 -15.36 -15.34 -27.10
C SER A 490 -13.96 -15.80 -26.67
N LEU A 491 -13.58 -15.62 -25.40
CA LEU A 491 -12.29 -16.08 -24.88
C LEU A 491 -12.24 -17.61 -24.83
N ILE A 492 -13.37 -18.25 -24.51
CA ILE A 492 -13.48 -19.71 -24.55
C ILE A 492 -13.33 -20.23 -25.98
N MET A 493 -13.98 -19.58 -26.95
CA MET A 493 -13.89 -19.94 -28.38
C MET A 493 -12.47 -19.75 -28.94
N GLU A 494 -11.82 -18.63 -28.63
CA GLU A 494 -10.43 -18.38 -29.04
C GLU A 494 -9.48 -19.46 -28.50
N ARG A 495 -9.59 -19.77 -27.20
CA ARG A 495 -8.77 -20.83 -26.61
C ARG A 495 -9.09 -22.20 -27.18
N ALA A 496 -10.35 -22.49 -27.51
CA ALA A 496 -10.74 -23.75 -28.17
C ALA A 496 -10.10 -23.91 -29.54
N ALA A 497 -10.06 -22.84 -30.35
CA ALA A 497 -9.37 -22.84 -31.64
C ALA A 497 -7.88 -23.11 -31.49
N LYS A 498 -7.24 -22.45 -30.52
CA LYS A 498 -5.82 -22.68 -30.22
C LYS A 498 -5.56 -24.11 -29.72
N LEU A 499 -6.41 -24.65 -28.85
CA LEU A 499 -6.33 -26.03 -28.38
C LEU A 499 -6.46 -27.03 -29.53
N ALA A 500 -7.39 -26.82 -30.46
CA ALA A 500 -7.55 -27.67 -31.65
C ALA A 500 -6.27 -27.66 -32.51
N GLN A 501 -5.63 -26.50 -32.68
CA GLN A 501 -4.34 -26.41 -33.39
C GLN A 501 -3.23 -27.16 -32.64
N GLU A 502 -3.12 -26.98 -31.32
CA GLU A 502 -2.14 -27.68 -30.47
C GLU A 502 -2.32 -29.21 -30.55
N VAL A 503 -3.57 -29.71 -30.57
CA VAL A 503 -3.87 -31.15 -30.70
C VAL A 503 -3.48 -31.69 -32.08
N ARG A 504 -3.74 -30.94 -33.16
CA ARG A 504 -3.33 -31.33 -34.51
C ARG A 504 -1.81 -31.44 -34.60
N GLN A 505 -1.11 -30.45 -34.05
CA GLN A 505 0.35 -30.42 -34.01
C GLN A 505 0.90 -31.62 -33.21
N LEU A 506 0.36 -31.88 -32.02
CA LEU A 506 0.74 -33.03 -31.20
C LEU A 506 0.55 -34.37 -31.95
N ARG A 507 -0.56 -34.51 -32.69
CA ARG A 507 -0.82 -35.70 -33.52
C ARG A 507 0.23 -35.87 -34.61
N LEU A 508 0.57 -34.81 -35.34
CA LEU A 508 1.60 -34.85 -36.38
C LEU A 508 2.96 -35.24 -35.79
N GLU A 509 3.36 -34.59 -34.69
CA GLU A 509 4.64 -34.88 -34.02
C GLU A 509 4.75 -36.33 -33.53
N CYS A 510 3.68 -36.88 -32.96
CA CYS A 510 3.65 -38.27 -32.53
C CYS A 510 3.65 -39.22 -33.74
N MET A 511 2.87 -38.92 -34.78
CA MET A 511 2.83 -39.71 -36.01
C MET A 511 4.21 -39.78 -36.67
N ASP A 512 4.90 -38.66 -36.85
CA ASP A 512 6.21 -38.61 -37.50
C ASP A 512 7.27 -39.44 -36.74
N LYS A 513 7.31 -39.30 -35.41
CA LYS A 513 8.23 -40.07 -34.56
C LYS A 513 7.92 -41.56 -34.56
N ILE A 514 6.65 -41.95 -34.47
CA ILE A 514 6.28 -43.37 -34.40
C ILE A 514 6.36 -44.03 -35.78
N ARG A 515 6.09 -43.29 -36.87
CA ARG A 515 6.21 -43.78 -38.25
C ARG A 515 7.62 -44.26 -38.56
N GLN A 516 8.64 -43.57 -38.06
CA GLN A 516 10.04 -43.99 -38.20
C GLN A 516 10.34 -45.33 -37.51
N ALA A 517 9.58 -45.70 -36.48
CA ALA A 517 9.79 -46.90 -35.67
C ALA A 517 8.77 -48.04 -35.92
N SER A 518 7.67 -47.77 -36.62
CA SER A 518 6.51 -48.66 -36.75
C SER A 518 6.34 -49.20 -38.17
N LYS A 519 5.89 -50.46 -38.29
CA LYS A 519 5.52 -51.10 -39.57
C LYS A 519 4.00 -51.10 -39.83
N LYS A 520 3.20 -50.43 -38.99
CA LYS A 520 1.74 -50.33 -39.18
C LYS A 520 1.42 -49.42 -40.38
N ASN A 521 0.29 -49.68 -41.04
CA ASN A 521 -0.21 -48.76 -42.07
C ASN A 521 -0.57 -47.39 -41.44
N GLU A 522 -0.60 -46.35 -42.26
CA GLU A 522 -0.76 -44.96 -41.81
C GLU A 522 -2.12 -44.69 -41.14
N ALA A 523 -3.18 -45.32 -41.66
CA ALA A 523 -4.54 -45.17 -41.14
C ALA A 523 -4.72 -45.78 -39.74
N ASP A 524 -4.22 -47.00 -39.51
CA ASP A 524 -4.32 -47.68 -38.22
C ASP A 524 -3.41 -47.01 -37.18
N LEU A 525 -2.21 -46.59 -37.58
CA LEU A 525 -1.33 -45.83 -36.71
C LEU A 525 -1.98 -44.50 -36.30
N SER A 526 -2.61 -43.81 -37.25
CA SER A 526 -3.28 -42.54 -36.95
C SER A 526 -4.47 -42.71 -36.01
N LYS A 527 -5.24 -43.80 -36.12
CA LYS A 527 -6.34 -44.10 -35.19
C LYS A 527 -5.82 -44.41 -33.78
N LEU A 528 -4.71 -45.15 -33.68
CA LEU A 528 -4.08 -45.47 -32.40
C LEU A 528 -3.54 -44.22 -31.70
N VAL A 529 -2.81 -43.37 -32.42
CA VAL A 529 -2.29 -42.09 -31.89
C VAL A 529 -3.44 -41.18 -31.44
N ALA A 530 -4.50 -41.07 -32.25
CA ALA A 530 -5.69 -40.28 -31.87
C ALA A 530 -6.37 -40.80 -30.60
N ARG A 531 -6.54 -42.13 -30.48
CA ARG A 531 -7.11 -42.75 -29.28
C ARG A 531 -6.26 -42.48 -28.04
N GLU A 532 -4.94 -42.58 -28.18
CA GLU A 532 -4.03 -42.36 -27.06
C GLU A 532 -3.95 -40.89 -26.65
N ILE A 533 -3.96 -39.94 -27.61
CA ILE A 533 -4.07 -38.51 -27.31
C ILE A 533 -5.32 -38.25 -26.47
N LEU A 534 -6.48 -38.74 -26.92
CA LEU A 534 -7.74 -38.55 -26.20
C LEU A 534 -7.68 -39.18 -24.80
N SER A 535 -7.15 -40.40 -24.68
CA SER A 535 -7.04 -41.08 -23.39
C SER A 535 -6.14 -40.32 -22.41
N GLN A 536 -4.97 -39.88 -22.84
CA GLN A 536 -4.04 -39.14 -21.98
C GLN A 536 -4.57 -37.75 -21.64
N TYR A 537 -5.23 -37.08 -22.59
CA TYR A 537 -5.87 -35.80 -22.34
C TYR A 537 -6.98 -35.92 -21.27
N THR A 538 -7.91 -36.86 -21.43
CA THR A 538 -8.98 -37.08 -20.43
C THR A 538 -8.42 -37.46 -19.06
N ARG A 539 -7.39 -38.32 -19.02
CA ARG A 539 -6.71 -38.68 -17.76
C ARG A 539 -6.00 -37.51 -17.10
N SER A 540 -5.53 -36.54 -17.85
CA SER A 540 -4.84 -35.37 -17.31
C SER A 540 -5.76 -34.41 -16.55
N SER A 541 -7.09 -34.60 -16.63
CA SER A 541 -8.10 -33.67 -16.11
C SER A 541 -7.92 -32.24 -16.63
N ALA A 542 -7.18 -32.09 -17.74
CA ALA A 542 -6.92 -30.81 -18.36
C ALA A 542 -8.16 -30.34 -19.14
N ALA A 543 -8.51 -29.07 -18.93
CA ALA A 543 -9.50 -28.37 -19.72
C ALA A 543 -8.80 -27.71 -20.92
N GLY A 544 -8.67 -26.39 -20.98
CA GLY A 544 -8.13 -25.70 -22.14
C GLY A 544 -6.65 -25.89 -22.43
N VAL A 545 -5.92 -26.91 -21.96
CA VAL A 545 -4.45 -27.03 -22.14
C VAL A 545 -3.98 -28.44 -22.48
N ILE A 546 -2.85 -28.54 -23.19
CA ILE A 546 -2.12 -29.80 -23.41
C ILE A 546 -0.90 -29.83 -22.49
N TRP A 547 -0.79 -30.86 -21.64
CA TRP A 547 0.39 -31.01 -20.80
C TRP A 547 1.63 -31.35 -21.63
N PRO A 548 2.79 -30.73 -21.39
CA PRO A 548 4.01 -31.00 -22.17
C PRO A 548 4.45 -32.47 -22.14
N SER A 549 4.17 -33.17 -21.03
CA SER A 549 4.53 -34.58 -20.91
C SER A 549 3.66 -35.52 -21.74
N LEU A 550 2.57 -35.09 -22.38
CA LEU A 550 1.69 -35.99 -23.13
C LEU A 550 2.40 -36.64 -24.33
N ALA A 551 3.17 -35.88 -25.10
CA ALA A 551 3.84 -36.37 -26.32
C ALA A 551 4.73 -37.60 -26.09
N PRO A 552 5.70 -37.60 -25.15
CA PRO A 552 6.52 -38.78 -24.90
C PRO A 552 5.71 -39.98 -24.40
N LEU A 553 4.63 -39.75 -23.65
CA LEU A 553 3.77 -40.81 -23.11
C LEU A 553 2.93 -41.49 -24.19
N ILE A 554 2.36 -40.69 -25.09
CA ILE A 554 1.64 -41.19 -26.26
C ILE A 554 2.60 -42.03 -27.10
N GLN A 555 3.81 -41.52 -27.35
CA GLN A 555 4.84 -42.23 -28.12
C GLN A 555 5.20 -43.57 -27.47
N GLU A 556 5.48 -43.58 -26.16
CA GLU A 556 5.81 -44.80 -25.42
C GLU A 556 4.67 -45.83 -25.46
N ASN A 557 3.43 -45.41 -25.17
CA ASN A 557 2.27 -46.31 -25.10
C ASN A 557 1.93 -46.88 -26.48
N VAL A 558 1.93 -46.05 -27.53
CA VAL A 558 1.64 -46.51 -28.89
C VAL A 558 2.76 -47.43 -29.39
N MET A 559 4.03 -47.15 -29.09
CA MET A 559 5.14 -48.06 -29.43
C MET A 559 5.02 -49.40 -28.68
N ARG A 560 4.69 -49.37 -27.38
CA ARG A 560 4.47 -50.57 -26.57
C ARG A 560 3.34 -51.42 -27.14
N GLU A 561 2.21 -50.81 -27.50
CA GLU A 561 1.06 -51.49 -28.10
C GLU A 561 1.34 -52.00 -29.52
N ALA A 562 2.14 -51.26 -30.31
CA ALA A 562 2.60 -51.72 -31.62
C ALA A 562 3.56 -52.93 -31.50
N MET A 563 4.29 -53.07 -30.39
CA MET A 563 5.19 -54.20 -30.12
C MET A 563 4.48 -55.40 -29.51
N THR A 564 3.51 -55.24 -28.60
CA THR A 564 2.76 -56.37 -28.01
C THR A 564 1.89 -57.12 -29.01
N ALA A 565 1.42 -56.45 -30.08
CA ALA A 565 0.79 -57.11 -31.22
C ALA A 565 1.71 -58.12 -31.94
N ARG A 566 3.04 -58.09 -31.74
CA ARG A 566 3.98 -59.09 -32.29
C ARG A 566 4.03 -60.40 -31.51
N VAL A 567 3.70 -60.41 -30.21
CA VAL A 567 3.84 -61.60 -29.37
C VAL A 567 2.65 -62.55 -29.55
N GLY A 568 1.44 -62.01 -29.72
CA GLY A 568 0.23 -62.82 -29.97
C GLY A 568 0.18 -63.50 -31.35
N HIS A 569 0.90 -62.97 -32.35
CA HIS A 569 0.98 -63.61 -33.67
C HIS A 569 2.05 -64.70 -33.78
N LYS A 570 3.04 -64.75 -32.86
CA LYS A 570 4.03 -65.83 -32.84
C LYS A 570 3.55 -67.09 -32.10
N THR A 571 2.67 -66.96 -31.10
CA THR A 571 2.11 -68.14 -30.41
C THR A 571 1.08 -68.91 -31.23
N ASN A 572 0.29 -68.23 -32.08
CA ASN A 572 -0.68 -68.92 -32.96
C ASN A 572 -0.04 -69.62 -34.18
N ASN A 573 1.20 -69.30 -34.56
CA ASN A 573 1.90 -69.99 -35.65
C ASN A 573 2.72 -71.21 -35.21
N VAL A 574 2.96 -71.40 -33.90
CA VAL A 574 3.63 -72.61 -33.38
C VAL A 574 2.64 -73.74 -33.10
N GLN A 575 1.36 -73.44 -32.82
CA GLN A 575 0.33 -74.47 -32.64
C GLN A 575 -0.29 -75.01 -33.94
N ARG A 576 -0.02 -74.38 -35.11
CA ARG A 576 -0.50 -74.85 -36.42
C ARG A 576 0.52 -75.69 -37.21
N THR A 577 1.73 -75.88 -36.70
CA THR A 577 2.78 -76.69 -37.35
C THR A 577 3.08 -78.03 -36.66
N LEU A 578 2.34 -78.39 -35.60
CA LEU A 578 2.50 -79.67 -34.87
C LEU A 578 1.32 -80.64 -35.04
N SER A 579 0.55 -80.50 -36.12
CA SER A 579 -0.51 -81.44 -36.50
C SER A 579 -0.39 -81.82 -37.96
N PHE A 580 0.75 -82.43 -38.35
CA PHE A 580 0.89 -83.29 -39.53
C PHE A 580 2.24 -84.01 -39.43
N ASN A 581 2.24 -85.15 -38.76
CA ASN A 581 2.91 -86.42 -39.10
C ASN A 581 2.71 -87.42 -37.97
#